data_AF-A0A922I3I7-F1
#
_entry.id   AF-A0A922I3I7-F1
#
_cell.length_a   1.000
_cell.length_b   1.000
_cell.length_c   1.000
_cell.angle_alpha   90.00
_cell.angle_beta   90.00
_cell.angle_gamma   90.00
#
_symmetry.space_group_name_H-M   'P 1'
#
loop_
_entity.id
_entity.type
_entity.pdbx_description
1 polymer ?
#
loop_
_entity_poly.entity_id
_entity_poly.type
_entity_poly.pdbx_seq_one_letter_code
_entity_poly.pdbx_strand_id
1 'polypeptide(L)'
;MENESRLSSHTNNDDEVMANDDEYFGNLGTLISPSLPFGQTNQMQLRNPAHIVGEKIINPRIHMCDNCQLPILFYGRMIPCKHVFCYDCANKSPQKCLRCSNNILKIEKCNIGTVFICSTDTCRRTYLSQRDLEAHIQHRHVRRIDALLRF
;
A
#
# COMPACT_ATOMS: atom_id res chain seq x y z
N MET A 1 -52.86 25.63 -12.73
CA MET A 1 -51.79 24.90 -12.01
C MET A 1 -50.48 25.47 -12.50
N GLU A 2 -50.17 26.66 -11.99
CA GLU A 2 -49.02 27.50 -12.34
C GLU A 2 -48.08 27.41 -11.13
N ASN A 3 -46.86 26.89 -11.28
CA ASN A 3 -45.63 27.51 -11.79
C ASN A 3 -44.83 28.20 -10.67
N GLU A 4 -43.53 27.87 -10.59
CA GLU A 4 -42.44 28.63 -9.95
C GLU A 4 -42.55 28.79 -8.40
N SER A 5 -41.51 28.85 -7.56
CA SER A 5 -40.06 28.99 -7.70
C SER A 5 -39.41 28.93 -6.29
N ARG A 6 -38.07 28.75 -6.25
CA ARG A 6 -37.10 29.54 -5.45
C ARG A 6 -36.87 29.35 -3.93
N LEU A 7 -35.56 29.48 -3.61
CA LEU A 7 -34.86 29.94 -2.38
C LEU A 7 -34.87 28.98 -1.16
N SER A 8 -33.74 28.46 -0.65
CA SER A 8 -32.52 29.05 -0.05
C SER A 8 -32.65 29.56 1.39
N SER A 9 -31.87 28.93 2.28
CA SER A 9 -31.06 29.49 3.37
C SER A 9 -31.68 30.19 4.59
N HIS A 10 -31.25 29.67 5.76
CA HIS A 10 -31.01 30.29 7.07
C HIS A 10 -32.19 30.78 7.94
N THR A 11 -32.14 30.42 9.23
CA THR A 11 -32.23 31.33 10.38
C THR A 11 -31.82 30.61 11.67
N ASN A 12 -31.30 31.39 12.61
CA ASN A 12 -30.55 31.03 13.82
C ASN A 12 -31.44 30.90 15.07
N ASN A 13 -30.87 30.31 16.14
CA ASN A 13 -30.92 30.77 17.55
C ASN A 13 -32.28 30.75 18.30
N ASP A 14 -32.44 30.52 19.62
CA ASP A 14 -31.59 30.37 20.82
C ASP A 14 -32.47 29.69 21.93
N ASP A 15 -31.84 29.29 23.05
CA ASP A 15 -32.36 29.06 24.43
C ASP A 15 -33.21 27.78 24.68
N GLU A 16 -32.96 26.94 25.69
CA GLU A 16 -32.89 27.24 27.14
C GLU A 16 -32.00 26.26 27.96
N VAL A 17 -31.56 26.78 29.11
CA VAL A 17 -30.65 26.28 30.15
C VAL A 17 -31.44 25.66 31.32
N MET A 18 -30.84 24.72 32.08
CA MET A 18 -30.79 24.63 33.57
C MET A 18 -30.07 23.32 33.95
N ALA A 19 -28.82 23.32 34.44
CA ALA A 19 -28.30 23.74 35.75
C ALA A 19 -28.23 22.59 36.78
N ASN A 20 -27.07 22.52 37.45
CA ASN A 20 -26.68 21.90 38.74
C ASN A 20 -25.23 21.40 38.58
N ASP A 21 -24.20 22.22 38.76
CA ASP A 21 -23.68 22.83 40.01
C ASP A 21 -22.82 21.83 40.79
N ASP A 22 -21.51 22.04 40.71
CA ASP A 22 -20.58 21.96 41.86
C ASP A 22 -19.22 22.51 41.42
N GLU A 23 -19.11 23.83 41.52
CA GLU A 23 -17.84 24.55 41.57
C GLU A 23 -17.09 24.15 42.85
N TYR A 24 -15.77 23.90 42.77
CA TYR A 24 -14.93 24.33 43.90
C TYR A 24 -13.50 24.74 43.50
N PHE A 25 -13.35 26.05 43.34
CA PHE A 25 -12.25 26.89 43.85
C PHE A 25 -10.97 27.06 43.03
N GLY A 26 -10.81 28.29 42.53
CA GLY A 26 -9.84 29.18 43.17
C GLY A 26 -8.55 29.42 42.38
N ASN A 27 -8.60 30.44 41.52
CA ASN A 27 -7.41 31.12 41.04
C ASN A 27 -6.72 31.84 42.22
N LEU A 28 -5.50 31.42 42.58
CA LEU A 28 -4.59 32.24 43.39
C LEU A 28 -3.16 32.02 42.87
N GLY A 29 -2.61 33.02 42.18
CA GLY A 29 -1.18 33.07 41.92
C GLY A 29 -0.42 33.21 43.25
N THR A 30 0.63 32.43 43.45
CA THR A 30 1.94 32.82 44.02
C THR A 30 2.91 31.65 43.95
N LEU A 31 4.13 31.97 43.54
CA LEU A 31 5.41 31.29 43.65
C LEU A 31 5.49 30.21 44.74
N ILE A 32 6.03 29.04 44.41
CA ILE A 32 7.01 28.22 45.17
C ILE A 32 7.22 26.89 44.40
N SER A 33 8.42 26.69 43.86
CA SER A 33 8.95 25.33 43.66
C SER A 33 9.54 24.88 44.99
N PRO A 34 9.38 23.61 45.39
CA PRO A 34 10.56 22.74 45.28
C PRO A 34 10.26 21.26 44.97
N SER A 35 11.19 20.68 44.20
CA SER A 35 11.59 19.27 44.17
C SER A 35 10.51 18.18 43.98
N LEU A 36 10.35 17.73 42.73
CA LEU A 36 9.96 16.35 42.44
C LEU A 36 11.23 15.50 42.26
N PRO A 37 11.46 14.47 43.09
CA PRO A 37 12.59 13.57 42.98
C PRO A 37 12.17 12.35 42.17
N PHE A 38 12.18 12.41 40.84
CA PHE A 38 11.95 11.21 40.03
C PHE A 38 12.79 11.20 38.76
N GLY A 39 13.82 10.35 38.78
CA GLY A 39 14.42 9.72 37.60
C GLY A 39 15.27 10.62 36.72
N GLN A 40 16.58 10.71 37.01
CA GLN A 40 17.57 10.98 35.98
C GLN A 40 17.48 9.88 34.92
N THR A 41 16.70 10.09 33.87
CA THR A 41 16.90 9.35 32.64
C THR A 41 18.14 9.95 32.00
N ASN A 42 19.24 9.18 32.04
CA ASN A 42 20.43 9.46 31.24
C ASN A 42 19.99 9.43 29.76
N GLN A 43 19.55 10.57 29.24
CA GLN A 43 19.37 10.75 27.81
C GLN A 43 20.77 10.74 27.20
N MET A 44 21.15 9.60 26.63
CA MET A 44 22.36 9.50 25.83
C MET A 44 22.19 10.40 24.61
N GLN A 45 22.73 11.61 24.67
CA GLN A 45 22.77 12.51 23.54
C GLN A 45 23.75 11.94 22.52
N LEU A 46 23.23 11.57 21.34
CA LEU A 46 24.03 11.14 20.22
C LEU A 46 24.94 12.30 19.79
N ARG A 47 26.24 12.21 20.11
CA ARG A 47 27.20 13.31 19.88
C ARG A 47 27.65 13.46 18.43
N ASN A 48 27.23 12.57 17.55
CA ASN A 48 27.56 12.62 16.13
C ASN A 48 26.28 12.91 15.32
N PRO A 49 26.30 13.87 14.38
CA PRO A 49 25.18 14.07 13.46
C PRO A 49 25.05 12.82 12.59
N ALA A 50 24.00 12.03 12.84
CA ALA A 50 23.69 10.88 12.01
C ALA A 50 23.23 11.39 10.64
N HIS A 51 24.05 11.20 9.62
CA HIS A 51 23.64 11.41 8.24
C HIS A 51 22.77 10.23 7.83
N ILE A 52 21.44 10.36 8.01
CA ILE A 52 20.49 9.37 7.51
C ILE A 52 20.43 9.53 5.99
N VAL A 53 21.23 8.72 5.27
CA VAL A 53 21.20 8.67 3.80
C VAL A 53 20.23 7.58 3.36
N GLY A 54 19.23 7.97 2.58
CA GLY A 54 18.39 7.06 1.81
C GLY A 54 16.93 7.05 2.23
N GLU A 55 16.04 7.07 1.24
CA GLU A 55 14.64 6.72 1.43
C GLU A 55 14.54 5.24 1.81
N LYS A 56 13.93 4.93 2.96
CA LYS A 56 13.61 3.55 3.32
C LYS A 56 12.55 3.06 2.35
N ILE A 57 12.95 2.28 1.34
CA ILE A 57 12.01 1.53 0.51
C ILE A 57 11.37 0.47 1.41
N ILE A 58 10.16 0.76 1.91
CA ILE A 58 9.43 -0.11 2.83
C ILE A 58 9.04 -1.38 2.06
N ASN A 59 9.68 -2.50 2.41
CA ASN A 59 9.30 -3.88 2.08
C ASN A 59 8.64 -4.05 0.69
N PRO A 60 9.40 -3.92 -0.41
CA PRO A 60 8.84 -4.22 -1.73
C PRO A 60 8.34 -5.67 -1.73
N ARG A 61 7.16 -5.91 -2.29
CA ARG A 61 6.56 -7.26 -2.30
C ARG A 61 7.46 -8.23 -3.07
N ILE A 62 8.09 -9.16 -2.35
CA ILE A 62 8.92 -10.20 -2.95
C ILE A 62 8.04 -11.40 -3.28
N HIS A 63 8.15 -11.89 -4.52
CA HIS A 63 7.46 -13.09 -4.95
C HIS A 63 8.38 -14.32 -4.86
N MET A 64 7.80 -15.48 -4.56
CA MET A 64 8.53 -16.74 -4.57
C MET A 64 8.60 -17.32 -5.98
N CYS A 65 9.74 -17.90 -6.32
CA CYS A 65 9.93 -18.56 -7.59
C CYS A 65 9.13 -19.85 -7.66
N ASP A 66 8.41 -20.01 -8.76
CA ASP A 66 7.58 -21.15 -9.04
C ASP A 66 8.34 -22.48 -9.27
N ASN A 67 9.63 -22.42 -9.60
CA ASN A 67 10.46 -23.59 -9.89
C ASN A 67 11.35 -24.01 -8.71
N CYS A 68 12.06 -23.05 -8.09
CA CYS A 68 12.97 -23.33 -6.97
C CYS A 68 12.37 -23.02 -5.59
N GLN A 69 11.19 -22.39 -5.53
CA GLN A 69 10.53 -21.97 -4.28
C GLN A 69 11.35 -21.01 -3.41
N LEU A 70 12.37 -20.37 -3.99
CA LEU A 70 13.19 -19.36 -3.33
C LEU A 70 12.64 -17.95 -3.60
N PRO A 71 12.84 -16.97 -2.70
CA PRO A 71 12.50 -15.58 -2.95
C PRO A 71 13.27 -15.04 -4.16
N ILE A 72 12.57 -14.35 -5.06
CA ILE A 72 13.17 -13.84 -6.31
C ILE A 72 13.87 -12.50 -6.06
N LEU A 73 15.19 -12.48 -6.23
CA LEU A 73 15.98 -11.24 -6.21
C LEU A 73 15.98 -10.53 -7.58
N PHE A 74 16.19 -11.29 -8.66
CA PHE A 74 16.10 -10.78 -10.03
C PHE A 74 15.05 -11.56 -10.79
N TYR A 75 14.09 -10.83 -11.35
CA TYR A 75 13.01 -11.43 -12.13
C TYR A 75 13.48 -11.69 -13.56
N GLY A 76 13.32 -12.92 -14.03
CA GLY A 76 13.46 -13.28 -15.44
C GLY A 76 12.07 -13.31 -16.09
N ARG A 77 11.76 -12.27 -16.87
CA ARG A 77 10.48 -12.14 -17.58
C ARG A 77 10.57 -12.73 -18.98
N MET A 78 9.68 -13.66 -19.29
CA MET A 78 9.68 -14.37 -20.57
C MET A 78 8.78 -13.68 -21.60
N ILE A 79 9.36 -13.32 -22.74
CA ILE A 79 8.65 -12.74 -23.88
C ILE A 79 8.35 -13.85 -24.90
N PRO A 80 7.11 -14.01 -25.39
CA PRO A 80 5.94 -13.15 -25.24
C PRO A 80 4.95 -13.55 -24.13
N CYS A 81 5.19 -14.66 -23.42
CA CYS A 81 4.19 -15.25 -22.53
C CYS A 81 3.90 -14.47 -21.24
N LYS A 82 4.75 -13.52 -20.85
CA LYS A 82 4.63 -12.66 -19.66
C LYS A 82 4.67 -13.42 -18.32
N HIS A 83 5.16 -14.65 -18.30
CA HIS A 83 5.49 -15.34 -17.06
C HIS A 83 6.84 -14.89 -16.52
N VAL A 84 7.01 -15.01 -15.21
CA VAL A 84 8.19 -14.55 -14.49
C VAL A 84 8.68 -15.65 -13.55
N PHE A 85 10.00 -15.83 -13.52
CA PHE A 85 10.70 -16.76 -12.63
C PHE A 85 11.92 -16.07 -12.01
N CYS A 86 12.64 -16.79 -11.15
CA CYS A 86 14.00 -16.40 -10.81
C CYS A 86 14.86 -16.33 -12.07
N TYR A 87 15.70 -15.31 -12.21
CA TYR A 87 16.54 -15.12 -13.41
C TYR A 87 17.41 -16.36 -13.71
N ASP A 88 17.95 -16.99 -12.66
CA ASP A 88 18.74 -18.22 -12.79
C ASP A 88 17.91 -19.40 -13.31
N CYS A 89 16.65 -19.50 -12.87
CA CYS A 89 15.70 -20.53 -13.31
C CYS A 89 15.33 -20.35 -14.77
N ALA A 90 15.11 -19.11 -15.18
CA ALA A 90 14.81 -18.76 -16.56
C ALA A 90 16.00 -19.10 -17.48
N ASN A 91 17.23 -18.82 -17.04
CA ASN A 91 18.44 -19.13 -17.82
C ASN A 91 18.72 -20.62 -17.97
N LYS A 92 18.27 -21.47 -17.05
CA LYS A 92 18.40 -22.94 -17.17
C LYS A 92 17.56 -23.51 -18.32
N SER A 93 16.48 -22.84 -18.72
CA SER A 93 15.54 -23.33 -19.74
C SER A 93 15.09 -22.21 -20.69
N PRO A 94 16.01 -21.65 -21.51
CA PRO A 94 15.74 -20.42 -22.25
C PRO A 94 14.81 -20.60 -23.45
N GLN A 95 14.52 -21.84 -23.87
CA GLN A 95 13.74 -22.12 -25.09
C GLN A 95 12.23 -22.18 -24.83
N LYS A 96 11.80 -22.73 -23.68
CA LYS A 96 10.39 -22.94 -23.36
C LYS A 96 10.05 -22.49 -21.94
N CYS A 97 8.88 -21.89 -21.79
CA CYS A 97 8.41 -21.41 -20.50
C CYS A 97 8.09 -22.55 -19.54
N LEU A 98 8.59 -22.49 -18.30
CA LEU A 98 8.35 -23.52 -17.27
C LEU A 98 6.89 -23.63 -16.80
N ARG A 99 6.03 -22.65 -17.15
CA ARG A 99 4.62 -22.63 -16.73
C ARG A 99 3.65 -23.01 -17.85
N CYS A 100 3.82 -22.42 -19.04
CA CYS A 100 2.91 -22.65 -20.16
C CYS A 100 3.55 -23.41 -21.33
N SER A 101 4.81 -23.82 -21.22
CA SER A 101 5.55 -24.56 -22.26
C SER A 101 5.64 -23.86 -23.62
N ASN A 102 5.26 -22.59 -23.71
CA ASN A 102 5.36 -21.78 -24.93
C ASN A 102 6.81 -21.42 -25.23
N ASN A 103 7.10 -21.24 -26.51
CA ASN A 103 8.41 -20.81 -26.97
C ASN A 103 8.73 -19.40 -26.45
N ILE A 104 9.97 -19.21 -26.01
CA ILE A 104 10.47 -17.94 -25.51
C ILE A 104 11.33 -17.31 -26.61
N LEU A 105 11.07 -16.05 -26.92
CA LEU A 105 11.90 -15.28 -27.84
C LEU A 105 13.05 -14.59 -27.11
N LYS A 106 12.76 -14.08 -25.90
CA LYS A 106 13.73 -13.32 -25.10
C LYS A 106 13.38 -13.43 -23.61
N ILE A 107 14.42 -13.43 -22.78
CA ILE A 107 14.31 -13.26 -21.33
C ILE A 107 14.77 -11.84 -20.98
N GLU A 108 13.91 -11.07 -20.34
CA GLU A 108 14.22 -9.75 -19.82
C GLU A 108 14.52 -9.83 -18.33
N LYS A 109 15.66 -9.25 -17.91
CA LYS A 109 16.00 -9.14 -16.50
C LYS A 109 15.31 -7.90 -15.93
N CYS A 110 14.50 -8.09 -14.89
CA CYS A 110 13.80 -7.02 -14.21
C CYS A 110 14.20 -6.98 -12.72
N ASN A 111 14.23 -5.78 -12.15
CA ASN A 111 14.55 -5.56 -10.75
C ASN A 111 13.31 -5.73 -9.86
N ILE A 112 13.54 -5.82 -8.56
CA ILE A 112 12.45 -5.83 -7.59
C ILE A 112 11.69 -4.49 -7.66
N GLY A 113 10.37 -4.55 -7.58
CA GLY A 113 9.50 -3.37 -7.61
C GLY A 113 9.15 -2.84 -8.99
N THR A 114 9.79 -3.33 -10.07
CA THR A 114 9.46 -2.90 -11.45
C THR A 114 8.40 -3.78 -12.12
N VAL A 115 8.05 -4.92 -11.51
CA VAL A 115 7.13 -5.91 -12.08
C VAL A 115 5.90 -6.02 -11.20
N PHE A 116 4.74 -5.88 -11.83
CA PHE A 116 3.43 -5.98 -11.20
C PHE A 116 2.80 -7.32 -11.57
N ILE A 117 2.44 -8.13 -10.57
CA ILE A 117 1.88 -9.47 -10.75
C ILE A 117 0.40 -9.48 -10.37
N CYS A 118 -0.45 -10.06 -11.22
CA CYS A 118 -1.86 -10.25 -10.91
C CYS A 118 -2.04 -11.19 -9.72
N SER A 119 -2.78 -10.72 -8.71
CA SER A 119 -3.05 -11.44 -7.46
C SER A 119 -4.18 -12.46 -7.55
N THR A 120 -4.98 -12.45 -8.63
CA THR A 120 -6.09 -13.40 -8.80
C THR A 120 -5.57 -14.83 -8.89
N ASP A 121 -6.25 -15.73 -8.18
CA ASP A 121 -5.91 -17.15 -8.17
C ASP A 121 -5.82 -17.69 -9.60
N THR A 122 -4.76 -18.45 -9.85
CA THR A 122 -4.37 -19.04 -11.15
C THR A 122 -3.86 -18.10 -12.24
N CYS A 123 -4.04 -16.76 -12.15
CA CYS A 123 -3.68 -15.88 -13.27
C CYS A 123 -2.17 -15.59 -13.36
N ARG A 124 -1.59 -15.05 -12.28
CA ARG A 124 -0.14 -14.74 -12.11
C ARG A 124 0.55 -14.06 -13.30
N ARG A 125 -0.19 -13.37 -14.18
CA ARG A 125 0.38 -12.62 -15.30
C ARG A 125 1.13 -11.40 -14.81
N THR A 126 2.22 -11.05 -15.50
CA THR A 126 3.10 -9.95 -15.11
C THR A 126 3.10 -8.78 -16.09
N TYR A 127 3.21 -7.58 -15.54
CA TYR A 127 3.11 -6.31 -16.23
C TYR A 127 4.21 -5.34 -15.76
N LEU A 128 4.54 -4.35 -16.60
CA LEU A 128 5.61 -3.37 -16.34
C LEU A 128 5.08 -2.09 -15.68
N SER A 129 3.76 -1.92 -15.61
CA SER A 129 3.11 -0.80 -14.96
C SER A 129 1.90 -1.26 -14.17
N GLN A 130 1.56 -0.49 -13.14
CA GLN A 130 0.33 -0.67 -12.37
C GLN A 130 -0.91 -0.51 -13.27
N ARG A 131 -0.89 0.46 -14.19
CA ARG A 131 -1.97 0.69 -15.18
C ARG A 131 -2.25 -0.55 -16.02
N ASP A 132 -1.21 -1.21 -16.53
CA ASP A 132 -1.37 -2.40 -17.37
C ASP A 132 -1.94 -3.58 -16.57
N LEU A 133 -1.54 -3.70 -15.29
CA LEU A 133 -2.10 -4.70 -14.38
C LEU A 133 -3.59 -4.42 -14.11
N GLU A 134 -3.95 -3.18 -13.82
CA GLU A 134 -5.35 -2.78 -13.57
C GLU A 134 -6.22 -3.03 -14.80
N ALA A 135 -5.78 -2.61 -15.98
CA ALA A 135 -6.49 -2.89 -17.23
C ALA A 135 -6.66 -4.40 -17.43
N HIS A 136 -5.63 -5.20 -17.15
CA HIS A 136 -5.74 -6.65 -17.19
C HIS A 136 -6.83 -7.19 -16.25
N ILE A 137 -6.86 -6.72 -15.00
CA ILE A 137 -7.86 -7.12 -14.00
C ILE A 137 -9.27 -6.73 -14.49
N GLN A 138 -9.46 -5.51 -14.96
CA GLN A 138 -10.75 -5.02 -15.47
C GLN A 138 -11.24 -5.86 -16.65
N HIS A 139 -10.38 -6.17 -17.61
CA HIS A 139 -10.78 -6.87 -18.83
C HIS A 139 -10.96 -8.39 -18.64
N ARG A 140 -10.24 -9.02 -17.71
CA ARG A 140 -10.23 -10.49 -17.57
C ARG A 140 -10.87 -11.00 -16.27
N HIS A 141 -10.90 -10.19 -15.21
CA HIS A 141 -11.36 -10.62 -13.89
C HIS A 141 -12.66 -9.91 -13.44
N VAL A 142 -12.83 -8.61 -13.70
CA VAL A 142 -14.03 -7.87 -13.26
C VAL A 142 -15.30 -8.34 -13.97
N ARG A 143 -15.21 -8.72 -15.27
CA ARG A 143 -16.34 -9.31 -16.01
C ARG A 143 -16.89 -10.62 -15.41
N ARG A 144 -16.18 -11.24 -14.47
CA ARG A 144 -16.60 -12.49 -13.82
C ARG A 144 -17.26 -12.25 -12.46
N ILE A 145 -17.02 -11.10 -11.81
CA ILE A 145 -17.64 -10.75 -10.50
C ILE A 145 -19.06 -10.21 -10.69
N ASP A 146 -19.31 -9.40 -11.74
CA ASP A 146 -20.64 -8.86 -12.04
C ASP A 146 -21.66 -9.91 -12.52
N ALA A 147 -21.20 -11.13 -12.87
CA ALA A 147 -22.07 -12.23 -13.27
C ALA A 147 -22.71 -12.96 -12.08
N LEU A 148 -22.20 -12.77 -10.85
CA LEU A 148 -22.71 -13.43 -9.64
C LEU A 148 -23.60 -12.54 -8.77
N LEU A 149 -23.70 -11.24 -9.06
CA LEU A 149 -24.55 -10.28 -8.35
C LEU A 149 -25.80 -9.86 -9.14
N ARG A 150 -26.18 -10.64 -10.16
CA ARG A 150 -27.40 -10.43 -10.98
C ARG A 150 -28.44 -11.54 -10.83
N PHE A 151 -28.51 -12.17 -9.66
CA PHE A 151 -29.60 -13.05 -9.26
C PHE A 151 -30.16 -12.60 -7.93
#